data_AF-A0A2M7PL79-F1
#
_entry.id   AF-A0A2M7PL79-F1
#
_cell.length_a   1.000
_cell.length_b   1.000
_cell.length_c   1.000
_cell.angle_alpha   90.00
_cell.angle_beta   90.00
_cell.angle_gamma   90.00
#
_symmetry.space_group_name_H-M   'P 1'
#
loop_
_entity.id
_entity.type
_entity.pdbx_description
1 polymer ?
#
loop_
_entity_poly.entity_id
_entity_poly.type
_entity_poly.pdbx_seq_one_letter_code
_entity_poly.pdbx_strand_id
1 'polypeptide(L)'
;GGIYIIIHYILNIFLGRWNVDFINNQPDMTVVASSIRNMQLTFPRITKFFEGSSISTIGLNLIIVTSLLFFLLRNKGFEKEKRNYWVLGISGFIIMLFSFTRIYLYSIVGQSIQAKNYLVATILSFTIANPYPLLPYLAYGLFASIIGLMIYRKRENLIKKVIIPIGLFFFIYGLVGCMNFPKTISKADYFWYFKTHLELGIFILIITFFWLTFEFRNKKIINIPFIKWFSRVSLTIYLLETLLSEIFGKILSYLIPAWNQTINGCLIFGALNIIIWILILWIWQKNNFKFSVEYWWVKIFRKLGKKSTKMD
;
A
#
# COMPACT_ATOMS: atom_id res chain seq x y z
N GLY A 1 7.05 -9.67 -5.94
CA GLY A 1 8.33 -9.35 -5.29
C GLY A 1 9.11 -8.35 -6.11
N GLY A 2 10.20 -8.79 -6.76
CA GLY A 2 11.18 -7.91 -7.41
C GLY A 2 10.59 -6.84 -8.35
N ILE A 3 9.64 -7.20 -9.21
CA ILE A 3 9.02 -6.22 -10.13
C ILE A 3 8.34 -5.06 -9.36
N TYR A 4 7.69 -5.33 -8.23
CA TYR A 4 7.11 -4.27 -7.39
C TYR A 4 8.19 -3.35 -6.80
N ILE A 5 9.38 -3.87 -6.45
CA ILE A 5 10.49 -3.03 -5.97
C ILE A 5 11.02 -2.12 -7.08
N ILE A 6 11.11 -2.62 -8.31
CA ILE A 6 11.49 -1.80 -9.47
C ILE A 6 10.44 -0.71 -9.71
N ILE A 7 9.15 -1.07 -9.72
CA ILE A 7 8.05 -0.12 -9.88
C ILE A 7 8.03 0.90 -8.73
N HIS A 8 8.39 0.49 -7.51
CA HIS A 8 8.52 1.41 -6.39
C HIS A 8 9.53 2.52 -6.69
N TYR A 9 10.71 2.22 -7.21
CA TYR A 9 11.70 3.24 -7.55
C TYR A 9 11.25 4.12 -8.72
N ILE A 10 10.61 3.53 -9.74
CA ILE A 10 10.02 4.29 -10.85
C ILE A 10 8.98 5.28 -10.31
N LEU A 11 8.10 4.83 -9.42
CA LEU A 11 7.14 5.69 -8.76
C LEU A 11 7.88 6.75 -7.94
N ASN A 12 8.69 6.37 -6.97
CA ASN A 12 9.16 7.31 -5.96
C ASN A 12 10.14 8.36 -6.49
N ILE A 13 10.86 8.05 -7.57
CA ILE A 13 11.80 8.98 -8.20
C ILE A 13 11.10 9.78 -9.30
N PHE A 14 10.31 9.13 -10.16
CA PHE A 14 9.81 9.76 -11.39
C PHE A 14 8.33 10.16 -11.30
N LEU A 15 7.44 9.22 -10.98
CA LEU A 15 5.98 9.37 -11.22
C LEU A 15 5.15 9.66 -9.97
N GLY A 16 5.76 9.53 -8.79
CA GLY A 16 5.08 9.36 -7.53
C GLY A 16 4.64 10.66 -6.87
N ARG A 17 3.93 10.48 -5.77
CA ARG A 17 3.39 11.57 -4.95
C ARG A 17 4.53 12.42 -4.39
N TRP A 18 4.30 13.72 -4.32
CA TRP A 18 5.13 14.61 -3.53
C TRP A 18 4.91 14.31 -2.05
N ASN A 19 6.00 14.30 -1.28
CA ASN A 19 5.91 14.31 0.17
C ASN A 19 6.08 15.75 0.64
N VAL A 20 5.65 16.05 1.86
CA VAL A 20 5.98 17.34 2.47
C VAL A 20 7.24 17.12 3.28
N ASP A 21 8.31 17.82 2.91
CA ASP A 21 9.46 18.02 3.79
C ASP A 21 8.99 18.94 4.93
N PHE A 22 8.53 18.34 6.02
CA PHE A 22 8.00 19.06 7.18
C PHE A 22 9.07 19.89 7.91
N ILE A 23 10.35 19.63 7.69
CA ILE A 23 11.44 20.42 8.28
C ILE A 23 11.53 21.76 7.56
N ASN A 24 11.49 21.74 6.23
CA ASN A 24 11.61 22.94 5.39
C ASN A 24 10.25 23.51 4.94
N ASN A 25 9.14 22.85 5.32
CA ASN A 25 7.78 23.12 4.85
C ASN A 25 7.68 23.22 3.31
N GLN A 26 8.46 22.40 2.61
CA GLN A 26 8.54 22.38 1.15
C GLN A 26 8.07 21.04 0.59
N PRO A 27 7.44 21.02 -0.59
CA PRO A 27 7.12 19.75 -1.24
C PRO A 27 8.41 19.07 -1.75
N ASP A 28 8.71 17.87 -1.25
CA ASP A 28 9.70 16.97 -1.84
C ASP A 28 9.07 16.24 -3.03
N MET A 29 9.29 16.81 -4.21
CA MET A 29 8.64 16.42 -5.45
C MET A 29 9.46 15.39 -6.25
N THR A 30 8.75 14.57 -7.01
CA THR A 30 9.33 13.65 -7.99
C THR A 30 9.74 14.40 -9.26
N VAL A 31 10.50 13.73 -10.14
CA VAL A 31 10.99 14.35 -11.39
C VAL A 31 9.82 14.92 -12.20
N VAL A 32 8.75 14.17 -12.41
CA VAL A 32 7.62 14.61 -13.23
C VAL A 32 6.88 15.77 -12.58
N ALA A 33 6.54 15.66 -11.28
CA ALA A 33 5.82 16.71 -10.57
C ALA A 33 6.61 18.02 -10.54
N SER A 34 7.91 17.94 -10.22
CA SER A 34 8.79 19.10 -10.19
C SER A 34 8.96 19.72 -11.57
N SER A 35 9.12 18.89 -12.60
CA SER A 35 9.33 19.37 -13.97
C SER A 35 8.10 20.07 -14.56
N ILE A 36 6.90 19.55 -14.30
CA ILE A 36 5.65 20.19 -14.73
C ILE A 36 5.42 21.49 -13.98
N ARG A 37 5.66 21.49 -12.67
CA ARG A 37 5.41 22.66 -11.83
C ARG A 37 6.33 23.82 -12.18
N ASN A 38 7.62 23.53 -12.35
CA ASN A 38 8.67 24.52 -12.59
C ASN A 38 8.97 24.77 -14.07
N MET A 39 8.36 23.98 -14.99
CA MET A 39 8.66 24.02 -16.43
C MET A 39 10.15 23.77 -16.77
N GLN A 40 10.88 23.10 -15.88
CA GLN A 40 12.29 22.76 -16.00
C GLN A 40 12.55 21.36 -15.45
N LEU A 41 13.37 20.57 -16.14
CA LEU A 41 13.81 19.27 -15.63
C LEU A 41 14.53 19.43 -14.28
N THR A 42 13.91 18.92 -13.22
CA THR A 42 14.39 19.03 -11.85
C THR A 42 14.37 17.66 -11.19
N PHE A 43 15.50 17.25 -10.61
CA PHE A 43 15.64 15.95 -9.95
C PHE A 43 15.33 16.03 -8.45
N PRO A 44 14.78 14.96 -7.86
CA PRO A 44 14.51 14.89 -6.42
C PRO A 44 15.80 14.85 -5.60
N ARG A 45 15.67 15.14 -4.30
CA ARG A 45 16.75 14.96 -3.32
C ARG A 45 17.07 13.48 -3.13
N ILE A 46 18.29 13.17 -2.71
CA ILE A 46 18.74 11.80 -2.47
C ILE A 46 17.89 11.07 -1.41
N THR A 47 17.25 11.80 -0.51
CA THR A 47 16.32 11.28 0.51
C THR A 47 15.17 10.46 -0.09
N LYS A 48 14.71 10.79 -1.31
CA LYS A 48 13.65 10.07 -2.03
C LYS A 48 13.99 8.61 -2.33
N PHE A 49 15.27 8.25 -2.44
CA PHE A 49 15.68 6.85 -2.64
C PHE A 49 15.46 5.99 -1.38
N PHE A 50 15.29 6.63 -0.23
CA PHE A 50 15.14 6.00 1.08
C PHE A 50 13.73 6.11 1.63
N GLU A 51 12.79 6.68 0.89
CA GLU A 51 11.39 6.74 1.30
C GLU A 51 10.68 5.44 0.90
N GLY A 52 10.00 4.79 1.84
CA GLY A 52 9.18 3.62 1.54
C GLY A 52 7.86 3.99 0.85
N SER A 53 7.35 3.13 -0.01
CA SER A 53 5.98 3.25 -0.55
C SER A 53 5.16 1.99 -0.31
N SER A 54 3.85 2.08 -0.44
CA SER A 54 2.95 0.92 -0.35
C SER A 54 3.36 -0.19 -1.35
N ILE A 55 3.87 0.18 -2.53
CA ILE A 55 4.38 -0.76 -3.53
C ILE A 55 5.59 -1.53 -3.02
N SER A 56 6.58 -0.86 -2.40
CA SER A 56 7.75 -1.56 -1.85
C SER A 56 7.33 -2.52 -0.74
N THR A 57 6.41 -2.10 0.12
CA THR A 57 5.92 -2.89 1.24
C THR A 57 5.17 -4.13 0.75
N ILE A 58 4.29 -3.98 -0.26
CA ILE A 58 3.65 -5.12 -0.94
C ILE A 58 4.71 -6.03 -1.57
N GLY A 59 5.70 -5.46 -2.26
CA GLY A 59 6.77 -6.19 -2.90
C GLY A 59 7.58 -7.06 -1.95
N LEU A 60 8.03 -6.49 -0.83
CA LEU A 60 8.80 -7.17 0.22
C LEU A 60 7.96 -8.18 0.98
N ASN A 61 6.72 -7.83 1.32
CA ASN A 61 5.78 -8.73 1.99
C ASN A 61 5.52 -9.98 1.13
N LEU A 62 5.28 -9.80 -0.18
CA LEU A 62 5.16 -10.92 -1.12
C LEU A 62 6.40 -11.82 -1.12
N ILE A 63 7.61 -11.27 -1.07
CA ILE A 63 8.85 -12.07 -1.04
C ILE A 63 8.91 -12.87 0.26
N ILE A 64 8.75 -12.21 1.40
CA ILE A 64 8.96 -12.81 2.72
C ILE A 64 7.85 -13.82 3.04
N VAL A 65 6.59 -13.43 2.90
CA VAL A 65 5.45 -14.28 3.24
C VAL A 65 5.35 -15.46 2.28
N THR A 66 5.59 -15.29 0.97
CA THR A 66 5.61 -16.43 0.05
C THR A 66 6.74 -17.39 0.38
N SER A 67 7.93 -16.89 0.74
CA SER A 67 9.05 -17.75 1.15
C SER A 67 8.71 -18.52 2.43
N LEU A 68 8.15 -17.84 3.43
CA LEU A 68 7.68 -18.47 4.67
C LEU A 68 6.62 -19.54 4.38
N LEU A 69 5.62 -19.22 3.56
CA LEU A 69 4.58 -20.17 3.16
C LEU A 69 5.15 -21.35 2.39
N PHE A 70 6.11 -21.15 1.49
CA PHE A 70 6.78 -22.25 0.79
C PHE A 70 7.40 -23.24 1.78
N PHE A 71 8.14 -22.74 2.77
CA PHE A 71 8.75 -23.58 3.82
C PHE A 71 7.73 -24.24 4.74
N LEU A 72 6.63 -23.55 5.06
CA LEU A 72 5.57 -24.13 5.87
C LEU A 72 4.80 -25.21 5.11
N LEU A 73 4.47 -24.99 3.84
CA LEU A 73 3.54 -25.84 3.11
C LEU A 73 4.22 -27.02 2.40
N ARG A 74 5.54 -26.99 2.18
CA ARG A 74 6.30 -28.12 1.60
C ARG A 74 6.21 -29.38 2.47
N ASN A 75 6.52 -30.53 1.86
CA ASN A 75 6.64 -31.83 2.55
C ASN A 75 5.38 -32.20 3.38
N LYS A 76 4.20 -32.18 2.74
CA LYS A 76 2.89 -32.40 3.39
C LYS A 76 2.55 -31.39 4.51
N GLY A 77 3.29 -30.29 4.61
CA GLY A 77 3.03 -29.23 5.58
C GLY A 77 1.68 -28.54 5.39
N PHE A 78 1.11 -28.61 4.19
CA PHE A 78 -0.23 -28.12 3.89
C PHE A 78 -1.35 -28.79 4.73
N GLU A 79 -1.18 -30.05 5.13
CA GLU A 79 -2.14 -30.80 5.95
C GLU A 79 -2.09 -30.40 7.43
N LYS A 80 -0.97 -29.82 7.88
CA LYS A 80 -0.74 -29.41 9.27
C LYS A 80 -1.40 -28.06 9.58
N GLU A 81 -2.73 -27.98 9.42
CA GLU A 81 -3.53 -26.75 9.56
C GLU A 81 -3.23 -26.00 10.88
N LYS A 82 -3.33 -26.70 12.02
CA LYS A 82 -3.09 -26.11 13.35
C LYS A 82 -1.72 -25.46 13.45
N ARG A 83 -0.67 -26.16 12.99
CA ARG A 83 0.71 -25.64 12.99
C ARG A 83 0.80 -24.38 12.14
N ASN A 84 0.22 -24.38 10.95
CA ASN A 84 0.29 -23.24 10.04
C ASN A 84 -0.43 -22.02 10.62
N TYR A 85 -1.62 -22.21 11.22
CA TYR A 85 -2.33 -21.13 11.92
C TYR A 85 -1.55 -20.58 13.10
N TRP A 86 -0.96 -21.46 13.93
CA TRP A 86 -0.16 -21.03 15.08
C TRP A 86 1.09 -20.27 14.67
N VAL A 87 1.89 -20.80 13.73
CA VAL A 87 3.12 -20.15 13.28
C VAL A 87 2.82 -18.78 12.69
N LEU A 88 1.87 -18.68 11.76
CA LEU A 88 1.53 -17.41 11.14
C LEU A 88 0.88 -16.44 12.13
N GLY A 89 0.00 -16.94 13.01
CA GLY A 89 -0.77 -16.12 13.95
C GLY A 89 0.10 -15.55 15.06
N ILE A 90 0.91 -16.39 15.71
CA ILE A 90 1.87 -15.96 16.73
C ILE A 90 2.90 -15.03 16.11
N SER A 91 3.47 -15.37 14.95
CA SER A 91 4.46 -14.50 14.30
C SER A 91 3.87 -13.15 13.95
N GLY A 92 2.67 -13.11 13.37
CA GLY A 92 1.96 -11.87 13.05
C GLY A 92 1.68 -11.02 14.29
N PHE A 93 1.21 -11.65 15.37
CA PHE A 93 0.93 -10.97 16.63
C PHE A 93 2.19 -10.40 17.29
N ILE A 94 3.26 -11.20 17.38
CA ILE A 94 4.55 -10.78 17.93
C ILE A 94 5.13 -9.64 17.08
N ILE A 95 5.20 -9.79 15.76
CA ILE A 95 5.74 -8.74 14.87
C ILE A 95 4.96 -7.44 15.02
N MET A 96 3.63 -7.52 15.11
CA MET A 96 2.79 -6.33 15.27
C MET A 96 3.05 -5.64 16.60
N LEU A 97 3.02 -6.38 17.72
CA LEU A 97 3.27 -5.80 19.04
C LEU A 97 4.69 -5.25 19.16
N PHE A 98 5.71 -5.99 18.72
CA PHE A 98 7.10 -5.54 18.78
C PHE A 98 7.44 -4.47 17.73
N SER A 99 6.50 -4.07 16.87
CA SER A 99 6.74 -3.02 15.89
C SER A 99 7.02 -1.65 16.53
N PHE A 100 6.76 -1.45 17.83
CA PHE A 100 7.13 -0.22 18.56
C PHE A 100 8.66 0.01 18.56
N THR A 101 9.46 -1.05 18.44
CA THR A 101 10.94 -0.97 18.40
C THR A 101 11.45 -0.02 17.33
N ARG A 102 10.68 0.14 16.23
CA ARG A 102 10.97 1.08 15.15
C ARG A 102 11.11 2.53 15.64
N ILE A 103 10.40 2.92 16.71
CA ILE A 103 10.41 4.29 17.26
C ILE A 103 11.82 4.62 17.75
N TYR A 104 12.46 3.67 18.42
CA TYR A 104 13.81 3.83 18.95
C TYR A 104 14.89 3.70 17.86
N LEU A 105 14.66 2.84 16.87
CA LEU A 105 15.62 2.59 15.79
C LEU A 105 15.58 3.67 14.69
N TYR A 106 14.54 4.50 14.63
CA TYR A 106 14.34 5.48 13.55
C TYR A 106 15.49 6.50 13.45
N SER A 107 16.08 6.90 14.58
CA SER A 107 17.23 7.83 14.60
C SER A 107 18.44 7.30 13.82
N ILE A 108 18.62 5.97 13.79
CA ILE A 108 19.72 5.29 13.10
C ILE A 108 19.60 5.46 11.58
N VAL A 109 18.37 5.60 11.04
CA VAL A 109 18.15 5.87 9.61
C VAL A 109 18.82 7.18 9.21
N GLY A 110 18.54 8.26 9.94
CA GLY A 110 19.10 9.58 9.68
C GLY A 110 20.62 9.59 9.82
N GLN A 111 21.15 8.96 10.87
CA GLN A 111 22.59 8.82 11.08
C GLN A 111 23.27 8.04 9.94
N SER A 112 22.64 6.97 9.45
CA SER A 112 23.17 6.15 8.35
C SER A 112 23.22 6.93 7.03
N ILE A 113 22.19 7.74 6.75
CA ILE A 113 22.16 8.63 5.58
C ILE A 113 23.27 9.67 5.67
N GLN A 114 23.43 10.32 6.83
CA GLN A 114 24.47 11.32 7.07
C GLN A 114 25.88 10.72 6.96
N ALA A 115 26.08 9.51 7.49
CA ALA A 115 27.33 8.76 7.40
C ALA A 115 27.60 8.16 6.00
N LYS A 116 26.72 8.41 5.01
CA LYS A 116 26.79 7.85 3.65
C LYS A 116 26.77 6.31 3.61
N ASN A 117 26.30 5.66 4.68
CA ASN A 117 26.10 4.22 4.70
C ASN A 117 24.74 3.87 4.08
N TYR A 118 24.69 3.94 2.75
CA TYR A 118 23.44 3.83 2.01
C TYR A 118 22.82 2.43 2.10
N LEU A 119 23.60 1.37 2.21
CA LEU A 119 23.05 0.02 2.34
C LEU A 119 22.24 -0.13 3.63
N VAL A 120 22.82 0.29 4.77
CA VAL A 120 22.13 0.25 6.06
C VAL A 120 20.93 1.19 6.05
N ALA A 121 21.09 2.40 5.50
CA ALA A 121 19.99 3.34 5.34
C ALA A 121 18.83 2.74 4.53
N THR A 122 19.09 2.09 3.40
CA THR A 122 18.06 1.44 2.58
C THR A 122 17.34 0.32 3.33
N ILE A 123 18.07 -0.55 4.01
CA ILE A 123 17.48 -1.66 4.76
C ILE A 123 16.60 -1.13 5.89
N LEU A 124 17.11 -0.18 6.69
CA LEU A 124 16.36 0.42 7.77
C LEU A 124 15.15 1.22 7.25
N SER A 125 15.32 1.97 6.16
CA SER A 125 14.22 2.71 5.55
C SER A 125 13.03 1.83 5.17
N PHE A 126 13.26 0.71 4.49
CA PHE A 126 12.16 -0.20 4.13
C PHE A 126 11.59 -0.95 5.32
N THR A 127 12.35 -1.15 6.39
CA THR A 127 11.91 -1.95 7.54
C THR A 127 11.18 -1.14 8.59
N ILE A 128 11.68 0.05 8.92
CA ILE A 128 11.25 0.83 10.08
C ILE A 128 10.81 2.27 9.77
N ALA A 129 11.17 2.84 8.61
CA ALA A 129 10.82 4.23 8.30
C ALA A 129 9.38 4.40 7.78
N ASN A 130 8.82 5.58 8.04
CA ASN A 130 7.52 6.00 7.52
C ASN A 130 7.57 6.26 6.00
N PRO A 131 6.41 6.26 5.30
CA PRO A 131 5.05 6.00 5.82
C PRO A 131 4.64 4.52 5.86
N TYR A 132 5.35 3.63 5.18
CA TYR A 132 4.96 2.21 5.03
C TYR A 132 6.04 1.21 5.49
N PRO A 133 6.41 1.17 6.78
CA PRO A 133 7.47 0.30 7.27
C PRO A 133 7.10 -1.18 7.18
N LEU A 134 7.97 -2.00 6.60
CA LEU A 134 7.73 -3.43 6.44
C LEU A 134 7.42 -4.14 7.76
N LEU A 135 8.03 -3.74 8.89
CA LEU A 135 7.88 -4.46 10.16
C LEU A 135 6.40 -4.63 10.58
N PRO A 136 5.60 -3.58 10.82
CA PRO A 136 4.17 -3.76 11.11
C PRO A 136 3.40 -4.34 9.92
N TYR A 137 3.70 -3.93 8.69
CA TYR A 137 2.95 -4.40 7.51
C TYR A 137 3.22 -5.87 7.18
N LEU A 138 4.31 -6.47 7.65
CA LEU A 138 4.55 -7.91 7.52
C LEU A 138 3.50 -8.71 8.28
N ALA A 139 3.06 -8.24 9.45
CA ALA A 139 1.96 -8.84 10.20
C ALA A 139 0.67 -8.90 9.37
N TYR A 140 0.42 -7.90 8.52
CA TYR A 140 -0.77 -7.88 7.65
C TYR A 140 -0.74 -9.03 6.67
N GLY A 141 0.43 -9.31 6.08
CA GLY A 141 0.61 -10.43 5.16
C GLY A 141 0.44 -11.79 5.84
N LEU A 142 0.90 -11.91 7.09
CA LEU A 142 0.74 -13.12 7.89
C LEU A 142 -0.72 -13.35 8.27
N PHE A 143 -1.43 -12.33 8.77
CA PHE A 143 -2.86 -12.46 9.09
C PHE A 143 -3.70 -12.71 7.83
N ALA A 144 -3.41 -12.02 6.71
CA ALA A 144 -4.07 -12.28 5.43
C ALA A 144 -3.85 -13.73 4.96
N SER A 145 -2.65 -14.29 5.16
CA SER A 145 -2.36 -15.68 4.82
C SER A 145 -3.15 -16.67 5.67
N ILE A 146 -3.31 -16.41 6.98
CA ILE A 146 -4.16 -17.24 7.86
C ILE A 146 -5.60 -17.21 7.39
N ILE A 147 -6.13 -16.00 7.14
CA ILE A 147 -7.50 -15.80 6.67
C ILE A 147 -7.69 -16.53 5.34
N GLY A 148 -6.77 -16.38 4.39
CA GLY A 148 -6.81 -17.06 3.10
C GLY A 148 -6.80 -18.59 3.24
N LEU A 149 -5.97 -19.15 4.13
CA LEU A 149 -5.95 -20.59 4.41
C LEU A 149 -7.27 -21.07 5.05
N MET A 150 -7.82 -20.31 6.00
CA MET A 150 -9.11 -20.64 6.63
C MET A 150 -10.26 -20.60 5.63
N ILE A 151 -10.28 -19.61 4.73
CA ILE A 151 -11.24 -19.50 3.63
C ILE A 151 -11.12 -20.71 2.71
N TYR A 152 -9.91 -21.04 2.25
CA TYR A 152 -9.66 -22.18 1.37
C TYR A 152 -10.13 -23.51 1.99
N ARG A 153 -9.87 -23.70 3.29
CA ARG A 153 -10.29 -24.89 4.05
C ARG A 153 -11.73 -24.85 4.55
N LYS A 154 -12.52 -23.82 4.19
CA LYS A 154 -13.91 -23.62 4.62
C LYS A 154 -14.09 -23.62 6.15
N ARG A 155 -13.14 -23.03 6.88
CA ARG A 155 -13.13 -22.96 8.36
C ARG A 155 -13.80 -21.69 8.88
N GLU A 156 -15.03 -21.42 8.46
CA GLU A 156 -15.77 -20.20 8.84
C GLU A 156 -15.92 -20.03 10.36
N ASN A 157 -16.09 -21.13 11.09
CA ASN A 157 -16.18 -21.10 12.55
C ASN A 157 -14.91 -20.53 13.20
N LEU A 158 -13.71 -20.82 12.66
CA LEU A 158 -12.46 -20.27 13.17
C LEU A 158 -12.32 -18.78 12.82
N ILE A 159 -12.79 -18.37 11.64
CA ILE A 159 -12.82 -16.95 11.26
C ILE A 159 -13.66 -16.16 12.29
N LYS A 160 -14.87 -16.65 12.61
CA LYS A 160 -15.77 -16.00 13.57
C LYS A 160 -15.21 -16.00 15.00
N LYS A 161 -14.65 -17.14 15.46
CA LYS A 161 -14.22 -17.31 16.86
C LYS A 161 -12.82 -16.78 17.17
N VAL A 162 -11.94 -16.65 16.18
CA VAL A 162 -10.53 -16.29 16.39
C VAL A 162 -10.17 -15.02 15.64
N ILE A 163 -10.43 -14.95 14.34
CA ILE A 163 -9.98 -13.83 13.51
C ILE A 163 -10.74 -12.54 13.84
N ILE A 164 -12.07 -12.61 14.00
CA ILE A 164 -12.86 -11.42 14.36
C ILE A 164 -12.42 -10.84 15.72
N PRO A 165 -12.29 -11.62 16.81
CA PRO A 165 -11.74 -11.10 18.07
C PRO A 165 -10.34 -10.50 17.95
N ILE A 166 -9.44 -11.09 17.15
CA ILE A 166 -8.12 -10.51 16.89
C ILE A 166 -8.24 -9.17 16.16
N GLY A 167 -9.12 -9.07 15.16
CA GLY A 167 -9.40 -7.83 14.45
C GLY A 167 -9.96 -6.74 15.38
N LEU A 168 -10.92 -7.10 16.24
CA LEU A 168 -11.48 -6.21 17.26
C LEU A 168 -10.42 -5.77 18.27
N PHE A 169 -9.56 -6.67 18.73
CA PHE A 169 -8.46 -6.34 19.64
C PHE A 169 -7.55 -5.29 19.01
N PHE A 170 -7.05 -5.50 17.78
CA PHE A 170 -6.19 -4.53 17.11
C PHE A 170 -6.90 -3.20 16.81
N PHE A 171 -8.18 -3.26 16.46
CA PHE A 171 -9.00 -2.08 16.25
C PHE A 171 -9.12 -1.24 17.52
N ILE A 172 -9.54 -1.84 18.64
CA ILE A 172 -9.73 -1.14 19.92
C ILE A 172 -8.38 -0.66 20.46
N TYR A 173 -7.36 -1.52 20.46
CA TYR A 173 -6.02 -1.18 20.94
C TYR A 173 -5.41 -0.03 20.14
N GLY A 174 -5.51 -0.08 18.81
CA GLY A 174 -5.05 0.98 17.93
C GLY A 174 -5.85 2.28 18.09
N LEU A 175 -7.17 2.19 18.25
CA LEU A 175 -8.04 3.36 18.46
C LEU A 175 -7.70 4.08 19.76
N VAL A 176 -7.65 3.34 20.87
CA VAL A 176 -7.29 3.88 22.19
C VAL A 176 -5.91 4.53 22.13
N GLY A 177 -4.92 3.89 21.51
CA GLY A 177 -3.61 4.50 21.34
C GLY A 177 -3.64 5.77 20.50
N CYS A 178 -4.28 5.76 19.33
CA CYS A 178 -4.41 6.95 18.48
C CYS A 178 -5.09 8.14 19.17
N MET A 179 -5.96 7.90 20.15
CA MET A 179 -6.62 8.95 20.94
C MET A 179 -5.72 9.53 22.04
N ASN A 180 -4.74 8.77 22.53
CA ASN A 180 -3.88 9.16 23.65
C ASN A 180 -2.55 9.79 23.23
N PHE A 181 -2.14 9.66 21.96
CA PHE A 181 -0.86 10.20 21.48
C PHE A 181 -1.06 11.36 20.50
N PRO A 182 -0.18 12.38 20.54
CA PRO A 182 -0.26 13.52 19.65
C PRO A 182 -0.07 13.08 18.19
N LYS A 183 -0.87 13.64 17.30
CA LYS A 183 -0.80 13.35 15.87
C LYS A 183 0.47 13.98 15.30
N THR A 184 1.34 13.16 14.72
CA THR A 184 2.48 13.65 13.92
C THR A 184 2.46 13.05 12.53
N ILE A 185 3.04 13.76 11.56
CA ILE A 185 3.01 13.34 10.15
C ILE A 185 4.39 12.82 9.69
N SER A 186 5.48 13.24 10.34
CA SER A 186 6.84 13.07 9.82
C SER A 186 7.71 12.02 10.54
N LYS A 187 7.41 11.66 11.78
CA LYS A 187 8.28 10.81 12.61
C LYS A 187 7.65 9.45 12.91
N ALA A 188 8.48 8.42 13.01
CA ALA A 188 8.05 7.12 13.49
C ALA A 188 7.86 7.19 15.01
N ASP A 189 6.66 7.56 15.45
CA ASP A 189 6.29 7.73 16.85
C ASP A 189 5.20 6.74 17.29
N TYR A 190 4.74 6.90 18.53
CA TYR A 190 3.68 6.07 19.09
C TYR A 190 2.35 6.26 18.35
N PHE A 191 2.02 7.46 17.88
CA PHE A 191 0.82 7.68 17.08
C PHE A 191 0.82 6.78 15.83
N TRP A 192 1.93 6.76 15.07
CA TRP A 192 2.04 5.89 13.90
C TRP A 192 2.05 4.40 14.25
N TYR A 193 2.67 4.02 15.37
CA TYR A 193 2.60 2.64 15.87
C TYR A 193 1.14 2.20 16.11
N PHE A 194 0.37 2.97 16.87
CA PHE A 194 -1.04 2.66 17.13
C PHE A 194 -1.92 2.78 15.89
N LYS A 195 -1.62 3.72 14.99
CA LYS A 195 -2.28 3.85 13.69
C LYS A 195 -2.17 2.57 12.87
N THR A 196 -0.99 1.95 12.83
CA THR A 196 -0.84 0.67 12.12
C THR A 196 -1.60 -0.49 12.79
N HIS A 197 -1.83 -0.46 14.11
CA HIS A 197 -2.70 -1.44 14.79
C HIS A 197 -4.15 -1.23 14.42
N LEU A 198 -4.60 0.02 14.45
CA LEU A 198 -5.96 0.41 14.05
C LEU A 198 -6.24 -0.04 12.61
N GLU A 199 -5.34 0.29 11.69
CA GLU A 199 -5.44 -0.12 10.27
C GLU A 199 -5.52 -1.64 10.11
N LEU A 200 -4.68 -2.42 10.80
CA LEU A 200 -4.70 -3.88 10.75
C LEU A 200 -6.05 -4.43 11.21
N GLY A 201 -6.54 -3.92 12.35
CA GLY A 201 -7.85 -4.30 12.89
C GLY A 201 -8.98 -4.01 11.89
N ILE A 202 -8.99 -2.81 11.31
CA ILE A 202 -9.94 -2.42 10.27
C ILE A 202 -9.87 -3.38 9.08
N PHE A 203 -8.67 -3.67 8.55
CA PHE A 203 -8.54 -4.57 7.40
C PHE A 203 -9.02 -5.98 7.69
N ILE A 204 -8.68 -6.54 8.85
CA ILE A 204 -9.15 -7.88 9.27
C ILE A 204 -10.67 -7.90 9.36
N LEU A 205 -11.27 -6.90 10.02
CA LEU A 205 -12.72 -6.81 10.20
C LEU A 205 -13.44 -6.61 8.87
N ILE A 206 -12.93 -5.75 7.99
CA ILE A 206 -13.49 -5.52 6.66
C ILE A 206 -13.44 -6.80 5.82
N ILE A 207 -12.28 -7.47 5.75
CA ILE A 207 -12.13 -8.70 4.95
C ILE A 207 -13.07 -9.79 5.47
N THR A 208 -13.15 -9.98 6.79
CA THR A 208 -14.03 -10.99 7.40
C THR A 208 -15.50 -10.62 7.26
N PHE A 209 -15.87 -9.35 7.40
CA PHE A 209 -17.23 -8.87 7.13
C PHE A 209 -17.63 -9.12 5.68
N PHE A 210 -16.79 -8.73 4.71
CA PHE A 210 -17.09 -8.97 3.31
C PHE A 210 -17.21 -10.47 3.01
N TRP A 211 -16.32 -11.29 3.55
CA TRP A 211 -16.38 -12.74 3.35
C TRP A 211 -17.63 -13.39 3.94
N LEU A 212 -18.06 -12.97 5.14
CA LEU A 212 -19.19 -13.59 5.85
C LEU A 212 -20.55 -13.06 5.41
N THR A 213 -20.62 -11.78 5.03
CA THR A 213 -21.87 -11.11 4.64
C THR A 213 -22.14 -11.26 3.14
N PHE A 214 -21.10 -11.12 2.31
CA PHE A 214 -21.24 -11.33 0.88
C PHE A 214 -20.92 -12.78 0.59
N GLU A 215 -21.98 -13.55 0.34
CA GLU A 215 -21.79 -14.67 -0.56
C GLU A 215 -21.26 -14.08 -1.87
N PHE A 216 -19.98 -14.34 -2.20
CA PHE A 216 -19.38 -14.00 -3.50
C PHE A 216 -20.18 -14.56 -4.71
N ARG A 217 -21.27 -15.29 -4.44
CA ARG A 217 -22.31 -15.73 -5.36
C ARG A 217 -23.19 -14.58 -5.89
N ASN A 218 -23.25 -13.43 -5.23
CA ASN A 218 -24.09 -12.31 -5.64
C ASN A 218 -23.42 -11.48 -6.77
N LYS A 219 -23.52 -11.99 -8.01
CA LYS A 219 -22.87 -11.44 -9.23
C LYS A 219 -23.13 -9.94 -9.50
N LYS A 220 -24.15 -9.34 -8.89
CA LYS A 220 -24.61 -7.96 -9.19
C LYS A 220 -23.58 -6.89 -8.81
N ILE A 221 -22.90 -7.01 -7.67
CA ILE A 221 -21.95 -5.97 -7.19
C ILE A 221 -20.64 -5.98 -7.99
N ILE A 222 -20.18 -7.17 -8.38
CA ILE A 222 -18.97 -7.36 -9.20
C ILE A 222 -19.15 -6.78 -10.61
N ASN A 223 -20.39 -6.60 -11.06
CA ASN A 223 -20.72 -6.11 -12.41
C ASN A 223 -20.82 -4.58 -12.51
N ILE A 224 -20.59 -3.81 -11.44
CA ILE A 224 -20.53 -2.35 -11.55
C ILE A 224 -19.32 -1.98 -12.44
N PRO A 225 -19.53 -1.34 -13.62
CA PRO A 225 -18.47 -1.18 -14.61
C PRO A 225 -17.24 -0.44 -14.09
N PHE A 226 -17.45 0.66 -13.36
CA PHE A 226 -16.35 1.43 -12.78
C PHE A 226 -15.49 0.61 -11.79
N ILE A 227 -16.13 -0.15 -10.89
CA ILE A 227 -15.40 -1.02 -9.94
C ILE A 227 -14.59 -2.07 -10.70
N LYS A 228 -15.19 -2.66 -11.74
CA LYS A 228 -14.51 -3.64 -12.60
C LYS A 228 -13.32 -3.02 -13.33
N TRP A 229 -13.47 -1.84 -13.92
CA TRP A 229 -12.40 -1.14 -14.64
C TRP A 229 -11.26 -0.74 -13.69
N PHE A 230 -11.60 -0.10 -12.56
CA PHE A 230 -10.62 0.33 -11.57
C PHE A 230 -9.84 -0.85 -11.01
N SER A 231 -10.51 -1.97 -10.71
CA SER A 231 -9.87 -3.20 -10.24
C SER A 231 -8.89 -3.80 -11.26
N ARG A 232 -9.14 -3.66 -12.57
CA ARG A 232 -8.27 -4.19 -13.63
C ARG A 232 -6.98 -3.39 -13.80
N VAL A 233 -7.04 -2.06 -13.70
CA VAL A 233 -5.91 -1.16 -13.98
C VAL A 233 -5.48 -0.29 -12.80
N SER A 234 -5.70 -0.78 -11.57
CA SER A 234 -5.46 -0.02 -10.33
C SER A 234 -4.01 0.47 -10.16
N LEU A 235 -3.01 -0.34 -10.55
CA LEU A 235 -1.60 0.03 -10.50
C LEU A 235 -1.29 1.13 -11.52
N THR A 236 -1.81 1.02 -12.74
CA THR A 236 -1.62 2.08 -13.75
C THR A 236 -2.19 3.41 -13.28
N ILE A 237 -3.42 3.39 -12.74
CA ILE A 237 -4.04 4.59 -12.15
C ILE A 237 -3.15 5.14 -11.04
N TYR A 238 -2.72 4.28 -10.12
CA TYR A 238 -1.88 4.68 -9.00
C TYR A 238 -0.53 5.32 -9.43
N LEU A 239 0.08 4.83 -10.52
CA LEU A 239 1.32 5.41 -11.05
C LEU A 239 1.09 6.75 -11.75
N LEU A 240 -0.04 6.93 -12.43
CA LEU A 240 -0.30 8.09 -13.28
C LEU A 240 -1.15 9.17 -12.59
N GLU A 241 -1.71 8.88 -11.41
CA GLU A 241 -2.56 9.80 -10.64
C GLU A 241 -1.86 11.14 -10.44
N THR A 242 -0.62 11.14 -9.95
CA THR A 242 0.11 12.39 -9.68
C THR A 242 0.39 13.18 -10.96
N LEU A 243 0.83 12.52 -12.03
CA LEU A 243 1.04 13.18 -13.33
C LEU A 243 -0.24 13.90 -13.80
N LEU A 244 -1.37 13.19 -13.78
CA LEU A 244 -2.64 13.73 -14.23
C LEU A 244 -3.11 14.88 -13.32
N SER A 245 -2.98 14.73 -12.01
CA SER A 245 -3.35 15.76 -11.04
C SER A 245 -2.48 17.01 -11.15
N GLU A 246 -1.17 16.90 -11.41
CA GLU A 246 -0.31 18.07 -11.60
C GLU A 246 -0.64 18.83 -12.89
N ILE A 247 -0.89 18.11 -14.00
CA ILE A 247 -1.34 18.73 -15.26
C ILE A 247 -2.67 19.45 -15.03
N PHE A 248 -3.64 18.75 -14.44
CA PHE A 248 -4.96 19.32 -14.19
C PHE A 248 -4.91 20.48 -13.20
N GLY A 249 -4.10 20.37 -12.16
CA GLY A 249 -3.87 21.43 -11.18
C GLY A 249 -3.28 22.69 -11.82
N LYS A 250 -2.35 22.54 -12.78
CA LYS A 250 -1.78 23.66 -13.54
C LYS A 250 -2.84 24.35 -14.41
N ILE A 251 -3.66 23.57 -15.12
CA ILE A 251 -4.78 24.11 -15.91
C ILE A 251 -5.76 24.87 -15.01
N LEU A 252 -6.14 24.27 -13.88
CA LEU A 252 -7.08 24.89 -12.96
C LEU A 252 -6.50 26.15 -12.30
N SER A 253 -5.21 26.17 -11.97
CA SER A 253 -4.54 27.37 -11.46
C SER A 253 -4.49 28.51 -12.47
N TYR A 254 -4.48 28.19 -13.77
CA TYR A 254 -4.59 29.19 -14.83
C TYR A 254 -6.02 29.75 -14.96
N LEU A 255 -7.03 28.88 -14.85
CA LEU A 255 -8.44 29.26 -15.00
C LEU A 255 -9.02 29.95 -13.74
N ILE A 256 -8.68 29.43 -12.57
CA ILE A 256 -9.17 29.88 -11.26
C ILE A 256 -7.97 30.04 -10.34
N PRO A 257 -7.32 31.21 -10.33
CA PRO A 257 -6.25 31.50 -9.38
C PRO A 257 -6.70 31.25 -7.94
N ALA A 258 -5.80 30.75 -7.10
CA ALA A 258 -6.05 30.47 -5.68
C ALA A 258 -7.10 29.39 -5.33
N TRP A 259 -7.55 28.56 -6.29
CA TRP A 259 -8.47 27.44 -6.01
C TRP A 259 -8.00 26.51 -4.88
N ASN A 260 -6.68 26.35 -4.72
CA ASN A 260 -6.03 25.47 -3.75
C ASN A 260 -5.83 26.09 -2.36
N GLN A 261 -6.31 27.32 -2.12
CA GLN A 261 -6.19 27.98 -0.81
C GLN A 261 -7.33 27.62 0.16
N THR A 262 -8.39 26.97 -0.33
CA THR A 262 -9.54 26.58 0.50
C THR A 262 -9.71 25.06 0.51
N ILE A 263 -10.19 24.54 1.65
CA ILE A 263 -10.51 23.10 1.78
C ILE A 263 -11.55 22.69 0.73
N ASN A 264 -12.58 23.51 0.53
CA ASN A 264 -13.64 23.24 -0.44
C ASN A 264 -13.07 23.14 -1.87
N GLY A 265 -12.19 24.06 -2.27
CA GLY A 265 -11.53 24.01 -3.57
C GLY A 265 -10.70 22.74 -3.75
N CYS A 266 -9.94 22.34 -2.72
CA CYS A 266 -9.19 21.08 -2.72
C CYS A 266 -10.10 19.83 -2.80
N LEU A 267 -11.25 19.83 -2.12
CA LEU A 267 -12.22 18.72 -2.17
C LEU A 267 -12.87 18.61 -3.55
N ILE A 268 -13.27 19.74 -4.14
CA ILE A 268 -13.81 19.79 -5.50
C ILE A 268 -12.78 19.28 -6.50
N PHE A 269 -11.52 19.72 -6.38
CA PHE A 269 -10.44 19.23 -7.22
C PHE A 269 -10.24 17.70 -7.09
N GLY A 270 -10.31 17.16 -5.87
CA GLY A 270 -10.26 15.71 -5.64
C GLY A 270 -11.41 14.97 -6.34
N ALA A 271 -12.64 15.47 -6.21
CA ALA A 271 -13.80 14.90 -6.88
C ALA A 271 -13.69 14.95 -8.41
N LEU A 272 -13.20 16.06 -8.97
CA LEU A 272 -12.95 16.21 -10.40
C LEU A 272 -11.89 15.22 -10.90
N ASN A 273 -10.80 15.01 -10.15
CA ASN A 273 -9.81 13.99 -10.51
C ASN A 273 -10.42 12.59 -10.61
N ILE A 274 -11.32 12.22 -9.69
CA ILE A 274 -12.04 10.94 -9.75
C ILE A 274 -12.89 10.86 -11.02
N ILE A 275 -13.64 11.92 -11.35
CA ILE A 275 -14.48 11.99 -12.56
C ILE A 275 -13.62 11.85 -13.81
N ILE A 276 -12.49 12.56 -13.89
CA ILE A 276 -11.56 12.45 -15.02
C ILE A 276 -11.06 11.01 -15.18
N TRP A 277 -10.67 10.35 -14.08
CA TRP A 277 -10.26 8.95 -14.13
C TRP A 277 -11.39 8.03 -14.61
N ILE A 278 -12.63 8.24 -14.14
CA ILE A 278 -13.80 7.48 -14.63
C ILE A 278 -13.94 7.64 -16.15
N LEU A 279 -13.82 8.86 -16.67
CA LEU A 279 -13.92 9.14 -18.10
C LEU A 279 -12.77 8.49 -18.90
N ILE A 280 -11.54 8.60 -18.41
CA ILE A 280 -10.38 7.94 -19.02
C ILE A 280 -10.61 6.43 -19.08
N LEU A 281 -11.03 5.80 -17.99
CA LEU A 281 -11.31 4.37 -17.94
C LEU A 281 -12.45 3.96 -18.86
N TRP A 282 -13.51 4.77 -18.95
CA TRP A 282 -14.64 4.52 -19.84
C TRP A 282 -14.25 4.55 -21.32
N ILE A 283 -13.31 5.41 -21.71
CA ILE A 283 -12.75 5.42 -23.07
C ILE A 283 -11.78 4.25 -23.25
N TRP A 284 -10.89 4.02 -22.28
CA TRP A 284 -9.81 3.05 -22.37
C TRP A 284 -10.31 1.59 -22.35
N GLN A 285 -11.44 1.32 -21.70
CA GLN A 285 -12.06 -0.01 -21.70
C GLN A 285 -12.45 -0.49 -23.10
N LYS A 286 -12.76 0.43 -24.04
CA LYS A 286 -13.04 0.08 -25.45
C LYS A 286 -11.86 -0.63 -26.13
N ASN A 287 -10.64 -0.37 -25.66
CA ASN A 287 -9.42 -1.00 -26.14
C ASN A 287 -8.92 -2.12 -25.20
N ASN A 288 -9.78 -2.66 -24.34
CA ASN A 288 -9.42 -3.68 -23.34
C ASN A 288 -8.21 -3.27 -22.48
N PHE A 289 -8.08 -1.98 -22.17
CA PHE A 289 -6.98 -1.44 -21.36
C PHE A 289 -5.57 -1.77 -21.87
N LYS A 290 -5.41 -1.90 -23.20
CA LYS A 290 -4.09 -2.06 -23.84
C LYS A 290 -3.13 -0.96 -23.40
N PHE A 291 -1.85 -1.31 -23.24
CA PHE A 291 -0.75 -0.45 -22.78
C PHE A 291 -0.77 -0.02 -21.32
N SER A 292 -1.74 -0.48 -20.52
CA SER A 292 -1.64 -0.39 -19.07
C SER A 292 -0.44 -1.20 -18.54
N VAL A 293 0.07 -0.86 -17.36
CA VAL A 293 1.08 -1.65 -16.67
C VAL A 293 0.59 -3.08 -16.44
N GLU A 294 -0.69 -3.25 -16.12
CA GLU A 294 -1.32 -4.57 -15.97
C GLU A 294 -1.38 -5.35 -17.27
N TYR A 295 -1.64 -4.69 -18.41
CA TYR A 295 -1.56 -5.34 -19.73
C TYR A 295 -0.16 -5.90 -19.99
N TRP A 296 0.88 -5.09 -19.76
CA TRP A 296 2.26 -5.54 -19.91
C TRP A 296 2.62 -6.62 -18.91
N TRP A 297 2.15 -6.51 -17.67
CA TRP A 297 2.30 -7.52 -16.64
C TRP A 297 1.77 -8.87 -17.10
N VAL A 298 0.52 -8.95 -17.55
CA VAL A 298 -0.08 -10.20 -18.04
C VAL A 298 0.72 -10.76 -19.22
N LYS A 299 1.18 -9.92 -20.14
CA LYS A 299 1.97 -10.34 -21.31
C LYS A 299 3.34 -10.90 -20.92
N ILE A 300 4.05 -10.27 -19.98
CA ILE A 300 5.35 -10.73 -19.47
C ILE A 300 5.17 -12.07 -18.75
N PHE A 301 4.19 -12.21 -17.86
CA PHE A 301 3.94 -13.46 -17.14
C PHE A 301 3.53 -14.59 -18.07
N ARG A 302 2.73 -14.30 -19.11
CA ARG A 302 2.38 -15.29 -20.14
C ARG A 302 3.61 -15.78 -20.91
N LYS A 303 4.56 -14.90 -21.24
CA LYS A 303 5.84 -15.30 -21.86
C LYS A 303 6.68 -16.19 -20.93
N LEU A 304 6.58 -15.99 -19.61
CA LEU A 304 7.22 -16.84 -18.61
C LEU A 304 6.43 -18.13 -18.30
N GLY A 305 5.42 -18.48 -19.12
CA GLY A 305 4.61 -19.69 -18.95
C GLY A 305 3.57 -19.62 -17.84
N LYS A 306 3.33 -18.45 -17.23
CA LYS A 306 2.37 -18.28 -16.13
C LYS A 306 1.05 -17.69 -16.65
N LYS A 307 -0.07 -18.27 -16.24
CA LYS A 307 -1.41 -17.72 -16.51
C LYS A 307 -1.72 -16.60 -15.50
N SER A 308 -2.37 -15.53 -15.94
CA SER A 308 -2.85 -14.44 -15.09
C SER A 308 -4.25 -14.05 -15.53
N THR A 309 -5.18 -14.00 -14.57
CA THR A 309 -6.59 -13.64 -14.80
C THR A 309 -6.86 -12.15 -14.61
N LYS A 310 -5.82 -11.33 -14.41
CA LYS A 310 -5.97 -9.91 -14.04
C LYS A 310 -6.71 -9.08 -15.10
N MET A 311 -6.62 -9.49 -16.37
CA MET A 311 -7.22 -8.81 -17.52
C MET A 311 -8.43 -9.55 -18.11
N ASP A 312 -8.82 -10.68 -17.52
CA ASP A 312 -10.00 -11.47 -17.91
C ASP A 312 -11.29 -10.79 -17.40
#